data_AF-A0A151TFC4-F1
#
_entry.id   AF-A0A151TFC4-F1
#
_cell.length_a   1.000
_cell.length_b   1.000
_cell.length_c   1.000
_cell.angle_alpha   90.00
_cell.angle_beta   90.00
_cell.angle_gamma   90.00
#
_symmetry.space_group_name_H-M   'P 1'
#
loop_
_entity.id
_entity.type
_entity.pdbx_description
1 polymer ?
#
loop_
_entity_poly.entity_id
_entity_poly.type
_entity_poly.pdbx_seq_one_letter_code
_entity_poly.pdbx_strand_id
1 'polypeptide(L)'
;NLVMLDNQLETYIIDMHSNVKFASLKGIGNFSEKLIEIGRHIIYPLFYLLLKPFSVMKIVKNKLRNQLGDAWMNNCLITYLENDMFQ
;
A
#
# COMPACT_ATOMS: atom_id res chain seq x y z
N ASN A 1 16.33 -8.02 6.20
CA ASN A 1 16.28 -8.27 7.66
C ASN A 1 14.82 -8.46 8.06
N LEU A 2 14.30 -9.68 7.92
CA LEU A 2 12.86 -10.01 8.05
C LEU A 2 12.28 -9.66 9.43
N VAL A 3 13.08 -9.85 10.49
CA VAL A 3 12.70 -9.55 11.88
C VAL A 3 12.36 -8.07 12.09
N MET A 4 13.05 -7.17 11.38
CA MET A 4 12.78 -5.73 11.48
C MET A 4 11.47 -5.36 10.75
N LEU A 5 11.16 -6.04 9.65
CA LEU A 5 9.92 -5.86 8.93
C LEU A 5 8.74 -6.39 9.76
N ASP A 6 8.89 -7.56 10.39
CA ASP A 6 7.87 -8.17 11.25
C ASP A 6 7.54 -7.27 12.45
N ASN A 7 8.56 -6.76 13.16
CA ASN A 7 8.35 -5.86 14.30
C ASN A 7 7.69 -4.54 13.88
N GLN A 8 8.06 -4.00 12.70
CA GLN A 8 7.42 -2.80 12.16
C GLN A 8 5.97 -3.07 11.77
N LEU A 9 5.67 -4.23 11.18
CA LEU A 9 4.32 -4.66 10.81
C LEU A 9 3.42 -4.85 12.03
N GLU A 10 3.91 -5.50 13.07
CA GLU A 10 3.12 -5.76 14.28
C GLU A 10 2.78 -4.44 15.00
N THR A 11 3.79 -3.57 15.18
CA THR A 11 3.59 -2.23 15.74
C THR A 11 2.62 -1.40 14.90
N TYR A 12 2.77 -1.49 13.58
CA TYR A 12 1.90 -0.80 12.63
C TYR A 12 0.45 -1.30 12.72
N ILE A 13 0.22 -2.60 12.76
CA ILE A 13 -1.12 -3.21 12.85
C ILE A 13 -1.82 -2.72 14.12
N ILE A 14 -1.13 -2.72 15.26
CA ILE A 14 -1.68 -2.26 16.54
C ILE A 14 -2.06 -0.77 16.47
N ASP A 15 -1.17 0.08 15.96
CA ASP A 15 -1.38 1.53 15.90
C ASP A 15 -2.49 1.92 14.90
N MET A 16 -2.60 1.20 13.78
CA MET A 16 -3.65 1.43 12.78
C MET A 16 -5.01 0.92 13.23
N HIS A 17 -5.07 -0.26 13.85
CA HIS A 17 -6.34 -0.84 14.30
C HIS A 17 -6.95 -0.06 15.46
N SER A 18 -6.11 0.65 16.23
CA SER A 18 -6.54 1.54 17.31
C SER A 18 -6.95 2.94 16.82
N ASN A 19 -6.68 3.28 15.57
CA ASN A 19 -6.85 4.62 15.04
C ASN A 19 -8.12 4.74 14.19
N VAL A 20 -9.13 5.42 14.74
CA VAL A 20 -10.44 5.65 14.10
C VAL A 20 -10.35 6.31 12.72
N LYS A 21 -9.26 7.02 12.41
CA LYS A 21 -9.03 7.65 11.09
C LYS A 21 -8.84 6.62 9.97
N PHE A 22 -8.50 5.37 10.32
CA PHE A 22 -8.32 4.27 9.39
C PHE A 22 -9.51 3.32 9.34
N ALA A 23 -10.34 3.30 10.39
CA ALA A 23 -11.49 2.40 10.51
C ALA A 23 -12.52 2.54 9.37
N SER A 24 -12.63 3.72 8.76
CA SER A 24 -13.56 4.00 7.66
C SER A 24 -12.97 3.85 6.26
N LEU A 25 -11.66 3.59 6.13
CA LEU A 25 -11.01 3.50 4.82
C LEU A 25 -11.34 2.18 4.13
N LYS A 26 -11.92 2.29 2.93
CA LYS A 26 -12.20 1.14 2.07
C LYS A 26 -11.08 0.98 1.04
N GLY A 27 -10.24 -0.03 1.23
CA GLY A 27 -9.22 -0.44 0.26
C GLY A 27 -7.81 0.10 0.50
N ILE A 28 -6.84 -0.67 0.05
CA ILE A 28 -5.40 -0.47 0.33
C ILE A 28 -4.87 0.85 -0.24
N GLY A 29 -5.33 1.25 -1.44
CA GLY A 29 -4.93 2.52 -2.05
C GLY A 29 -5.40 3.77 -1.28
N ASN A 30 -6.52 3.68 -0.54
CA ASN A 30 -6.94 4.77 0.35
C ASN A 30 -6.07 4.80 1.62
N PHE A 31 -5.59 3.63 2.03
CA PHE A 31 -4.71 3.46 3.17
C PHE A 31 -3.35 4.11 2.95
N SER A 32 -2.72 3.88 1.79
CA SER A 32 -1.45 4.51 1.40
C SER A 32 -1.53 6.04 1.35
N GLU A 33 -2.61 6.58 0.76
CA GLU A 33 -2.85 8.02 0.70
C GLU A 33 -2.97 8.60 2.12
N LYS A 34 -3.72 7.93 3.01
CA LYS A 34 -3.91 8.41 4.39
C LYS A 34 -2.61 8.41 5.19
N LEU A 35 -1.72 7.44 4.99
CA LEU A 35 -0.41 7.39 5.66
C LEU A 35 0.50 8.56 5.28
N ILE A 36 0.39 9.06 4.04
CA ILE A 36 1.09 10.27 3.62
C ILE A 36 0.50 11.48 4.33
N GLU A 37 -0.84 11.61 4.30
CA GLU A 37 -1.58 12.73 4.90
C GLU A 37 -1.24 12.93 6.39
N ILE A 38 -1.11 11.84 7.16
CA ILE A 38 -0.80 11.92 8.59
C ILE A 38 0.71 11.78 8.91
N GLY A 39 1.58 11.81 7.90
CA GLY A 39 3.03 11.74 8.08
C GLY A 39 3.59 10.38 8.53
N ARG A 40 2.75 9.35 8.68
CA ARG A 40 3.14 8.03 9.16
C ARG A 40 3.97 7.23 8.15
N HIS A 41 3.99 7.62 6.87
CA HIS A 41 4.86 7.02 5.85
C HIS A 41 6.37 7.12 6.20
N ILE A 42 6.77 8.10 7.02
CA ILE A 42 8.15 8.27 7.49
C ILE A 42 8.44 7.33 8.68
N ILE A 43 7.43 7.09 9.51
CA ILE A 43 7.53 6.23 10.71
C ILE A 43 7.50 4.74 10.31
N TYR A 44 6.74 4.41 9.26
CA TYR A 44 6.61 3.05 8.73
C TYR A 44 7.03 3.00 7.25
N PRO A 45 8.30 3.27 6.92
CA PRO A 45 8.75 3.41 5.53
C PRO A 45 8.66 2.10 4.76
N LEU A 46 8.94 0.95 5.39
CA LEU A 46 8.80 -0.36 4.76
C LEU A 46 7.34 -0.69 4.44
N PHE A 47 6.44 -0.40 5.38
CA PHE A 47 5.01 -0.60 5.17
C PHE A 47 4.44 0.34 4.09
N TYR A 48 4.89 1.58 4.06
CA TYR A 48 4.52 2.50 3.00
C TYR A 48 5.00 2.03 1.63
N LEU A 49 6.23 1.50 1.54
CA LEU A 49 6.79 0.95 0.29
C LEU A 49 5.94 -0.21 -0.22
N LEU A 50 5.51 -1.10 0.67
CA LEU A 50 4.58 -2.20 0.38
C LEU A 50 3.24 -1.71 -0.21
N LEU A 51 2.70 -0.61 0.29
CA LEU A 51 1.40 -0.10 -0.16
C LEU A 51 1.47 0.81 -1.39
N LYS A 52 2.62 1.42 -1.65
CA LYS A 52 2.81 2.41 -2.71
C LYS A 52 2.37 1.91 -4.11
N PRO A 53 2.67 0.65 -4.53
CA PRO A 53 2.22 0.12 -5.82
C PRO A 53 0.70 0.11 -5.97
N PHE A 54 -0.03 -0.21 -4.90
CA PHE A 54 -1.51 -0.20 -4.90
C PHE A 54 -2.08 1.21 -5.02
N SER A 55 -1.41 2.20 -4.41
CA SER A 55 -1.77 3.63 -4.55
C SER A 55 -1.60 4.10 -5.99
N VAL A 56 -0.43 3.83 -6.57
CA VAL A 56 -0.12 4.21 -7.96
C VAL A 56 -1.10 3.52 -8.89
N MET A 57 -1.38 2.24 -8.67
CA MET A 57 -2.31 1.48 -9.49
C MET A 57 -3.74 1.99 -9.37
N LYS A 58 -4.22 2.42 -8.20
CA LYS A 58 -5.53 3.09 -8.07
C LYS A 58 -5.62 4.32 -8.97
N ILE A 59 -4.57 5.15 -9.02
CA ILE A 59 -4.51 6.35 -9.87
C ILE A 59 -4.47 5.97 -11.36
N VAL A 60 -3.58 5.03 -11.71
CA VAL A 60 -3.40 4.55 -13.08
C VAL A 60 -4.67 3.87 -13.58
N LYS A 61 -5.30 3.01 -12.78
CA LYS A 61 -6.61 2.42 -13.05
C LYS A 61 -7.68 3.47 -13.21
N ASN A 62 -7.79 4.46 -12.33
CA ASN A 62 -8.81 5.49 -12.49
C ASN A 62 -8.62 6.33 -13.77
N LYS A 63 -7.37 6.54 -14.22
CA LYS A 63 -7.06 7.21 -15.50
C LYS A 63 -7.29 6.31 -16.73
N LEU A 64 -6.92 5.04 -16.64
CA LEU A 64 -6.92 4.07 -17.75
C LEU A 64 -8.18 3.21 -17.81
N ARG A 65 -9.09 3.24 -16.84
CA ARG A 65 -10.38 2.50 -16.91
C ARG A 65 -11.25 2.97 -18.09
N ASN A 66 -10.92 4.12 -18.66
CA ASN A 66 -11.48 4.58 -19.93
C ASN A 66 -10.88 3.87 -21.17
N GLN A 67 -9.85 3.02 -21.02
CA GLN A 67 -9.07 2.44 -22.13
C GLN A 67 -8.52 0.99 -21.91
N LEU A 68 -8.38 0.47 -20.67
CA LEU A 68 -7.71 -0.82 -20.42
C LEU A 68 -8.36 -1.64 -19.29
N GLY A 69 -8.33 -2.97 -19.42
CA GLY A 69 -9.02 -3.92 -18.54
C GLY A 69 -8.30 -4.27 -17.22
N ASP A 70 -9.10 -4.59 -16.20
CA ASP A 70 -8.67 -4.84 -14.82
C ASP A 70 -7.65 -6.00 -14.66
N ALA A 71 -7.72 -7.02 -15.50
CA ALA A 71 -6.86 -8.21 -15.40
C ALA A 71 -5.40 -7.92 -15.78
N TRP A 72 -5.17 -7.10 -16.82
CA TRP A 72 -3.82 -6.72 -17.25
C TRP A 72 -3.10 -5.92 -16.17
N MET A 73 -3.83 -5.02 -15.51
CA MET A 73 -3.32 -4.24 -14.39
C MET A 73 -2.90 -5.13 -13.22
N ASN A 74 -3.76 -6.07 -12.80
CA ASN A 74 -3.40 -6.98 -11.71
C ASN A 74 -2.11 -7.76 -12.01
N ASN A 75 -1.94 -8.25 -13.24
CA ASN A 75 -0.71 -8.95 -13.62
C ASN A 75 0.53 -8.05 -13.51
N CYS A 76 0.48 -6.81 -14.00
CA CYS A 76 1.60 -5.87 -13.85
C CYS A 76 1.96 -5.59 -12.38
N LEU A 77 0.95 -5.58 -11.49
CA LEU A 77 1.15 -5.33 -10.07
C LEU A 77 1.83 -6.51 -9.37
N ILE A 78 1.41 -7.74 -9.70
CA ILE A 78 2.06 -8.97 -9.22
C ILE A 78 3.53 -8.98 -9.66
N THR A 79 3.81 -8.72 -10.94
CA THR A 79 5.19 -8.68 -11.45
C THR A 79 6.05 -7.58 -10.80
N TYR A 80 5.47 -6.41 -10.48
CA TYR A 80 6.21 -5.37 -9.76
C TYR A 80 6.55 -5.81 -8.33
N LEU A 81 5.60 -6.38 -7.59
CA LEU A 81 5.82 -6.84 -6.22
C LEU A 81 6.82 -8.00 -6.16
N GLU A 82 6.77 -8.92 -7.13
CA GLU A 82 7.72 -10.02 -7.25
C GLU A 82 9.16 -9.51 -7.46
N ASN A 83 9.35 -8.49 -8.29
CA ASN A 83 10.69 -7.96 -8.57
C ASN A 83 11.22 -7.00 -7.48
N ASP A 84 10.36 -6.19 -6.84
CA ASP A 84 10.79 -5.16 -5.88
C ASP A 84 10.98 -5.74 -4.45
N MET A 85 10.29 -6.84 -4.12
CA MET A 85 10.30 -7.39 -2.75
C MET A 85 10.99 -8.75 -2.59
N PHE A 86 11.10 -9.55 -3.65
CA PHE A 86 11.68 -10.90 -3.58
C PHE A 86 13.05 -11.03 -4.27
N GLN A 87 13.71 -9.90 -4.55
CA GLN A 87 15.15 -9.88 -4.90
C GLN A 87 16.05 -9.85 -3.66
#